data_AF-A0A938GAD2-F1
#
_entry.id   AF-A0A938GAD2-F1
#
_cell.length_a   1.000
_cell.length_b   1.000
_cell.length_c   1.000
_cell.angle_alpha   90.00
_cell.angle_beta   90.00
_cell.angle_gamma   90.00
#
_symmetry.space_group_name_H-M   'P 1'
#
loop_
_entity.id
_entity.type
_entity.pdbx_description
1 polymer ?
#
loop_
_entity_poly.entity_id
_entity_poly.type
_entity_poly.pdbx_seq_one_letter_code
_entity_poly.pdbx_strand_id
1 'polypeptide(L)' 'MKLDELLPVLHKLPRADKYRAVQFLTTELAQAEGGLLQGSEYPVWSPFEAHDAAATLTQYLRDETQLN' A
#
# COMPACT_ATOMS: atom_id res chain seq x y z
N MET A 1 -8.35 -2.49 -30.41
CA MET A 1 -7.64 -1.23 -30.09
C MET A 1 -6.24 -1.57 -29.67
N LYS A 2 -5.26 -0.75 -30.06
CA LYS A 2 -3.88 -0.90 -29.60
C LYS A 2 -3.59 0.08 -28.45
N LEU A 3 -2.58 -0.22 -27.64
CA LEU A 3 -2.24 0.59 -26.46
C LEU A 3 -1.79 2.01 -26.85
N ASP A 4 -1.09 2.15 -27.97
CA ASP A 4 -0.64 3.41 -28.55
C ASP A 4 -1.80 4.33 -28.95
N GLU A 5 -2.96 3.77 -29.27
CA GLU A 5 -4.19 4.54 -29.58
C GLU A 5 -4.91 4.99 -28.30
N LEU A 6 -4.78 4.24 -27.20
CA LEU A 6 -5.49 4.47 -25.94
C LEU A 6 -4.76 5.49 -25.02
N LEU A 7 -3.43 5.46 -25.00
CA LEU A 7 -2.60 6.32 -24.15
C LEU A 7 -2.90 7.83 -24.33
N PRO A 8 -3.02 8.36 -25.58
CA PRO A 8 -3.35 9.77 -25.78
C PRO A 8 -4.74 10.13 -25.22
N VAL A 9 -5.69 9.20 -25.25
CA VAL A 9 -7.06 9.42 -24.72
C VAL A 9 -7.05 9.45 -23.20
N LEU A 10 -6.37 8.50 -22.55
CA LEU A 10 -6.17 8.49 -21.10
C LEU A 10 -5.46 9.76 -20.61
N HIS A 11 -4.53 10.30 -21.40
CA HIS A 11 -3.80 11.50 -21.02
C HIS A 11 -4.67 12.77 -20.99
N LYS A 12 -5.75 12.81 -21.78
CA LYS A 12 -6.71 13.92 -21.84
C LYS A 12 -7.71 13.92 -20.69
N LEU A 13 -7.81 12.84 -19.92
CA LEU A 13 -8.74 12.74 -18.80
C LEU A 13 -8.40 13.73 -17.67
N PRO A 14 -9.40 14.26 -16.95
CA PRO A 14 -9.20 14.93 -15.68
C PRO A 14 -8.45 14.03 -14.68
N ARG A 15 -7.70 14.64 -13.75
CA ARG A 15 -6.90 13.90 -12.76
C ARG A 15 -7.71 12.85 -12.01
N ALA A 16 -8.94 13.18 -11.58
CA ALA A 16 -9.82 12.24 -10.88
C ALA A 16 -10.19 11.01 -11.73
N ASP A 17 -10.47 11.22 -13.02
CA ASP A 17 -10.86 10.14 -13.92
C ASP A 17 -9.68 9.26 -14.33
N LYS A 18 -8.45 9.82 -14.36
CA LYS A 18 -7.23 9.01 -14.48
C LYS A 18 -7.10 8.02 -13.33
N TYR A 19 -7.32 8.45 -12.10
CA TYR A 19 -7.28 7.54 -10.94
C TYR A 19 -8.37 6.47 -11.01
N ARG A 20 -9.59 6.84 -11.43
CA ARG A 20 -10.68 5.86 -11.64
C ARG A 20 -10.32 4.83 -12.70
N ALA A 21 -9.73 5.25 -13.81
CA ALA A 21 -9.29 4.34 -14.87
C ALA A 21 -8.21 3.36 -14.37
N VAL A 22 -7.23 3.84 -13.60
CA VAL A 22 -6.22 2.98 -12.97
C VAL A 22 -6.89 1.99 -12.02
N GLN A 23 -7.76 2.45 -11.12
CA GLN A 23 -8.42 1.61 -10.14
C GLN A 23 -9.29 0.52 -10.80
N PHE A 24 -10.02 0.89 -11.86
CA PHE A 24 -10.80 -0.03 -12.66
C PHE A 24 -9.92 -1.12 -13.27
N LEU A 25 -8.85 -0.75 -13.98
CA LEU A 25 -7.94 -1.69 -14.63
C LEU A 25 -7.23 -2.60 -13.61
N THR A 26 -6.77 -2.05 -12.47
CA THR A 26 -6.15 -2.86 -11.42
C THR A 26 -7.14 -3.83 -10.78
N THR A 27 -8.42 -3.44 -10.67
CA THR A 27 -9.47 -4.32 -10.16
C THR A 27 -9.76 -5.44 -11.15
N GLU A 28 -9.88 -5.14 -12.43
CA GLU A 28 -10.08 -6.16 -13.46
C GLU A 28 -8.92 -7.15 -13.52
N LEU A 29 -7.67 -6.67 -13.47
CA LEU A 29 -6.49 -7.53 -13.44
C LEU A 29 -6.48 -8.42 -12.20
N ALA A 30 -6.78 -7.85 -11.03
CA ALA A 30 -6.90 -8.62 -9.79
C ALA A 30 -7.97 -9.71 -9.88
N GLN A 31 -9.10 -9.45 -10.51
CA GLN A 31 -10.18 -10.44 -10.68
C GLN A 31 -9.81 -11.52 -11.72
N ALA A 32 -9.18 -11.12 -12.83
CA ALA A 32 -8.78 -12.02 -13.91
C ALA A 32 -7.68 -13.00 -13.50
N GLU A 33 -6.81 -12.60 -12.57
CA GLU A 33 -5.75 -13.46 -12.00
C GLU A 33 -6.23 -14.38 -10.86
N GLY A 34 -7.56 -14.48 -10.65
CA GLY A 34 -8.15 -15.36 -9.63
C GLY A 34 -8.44 -14.67 -8.30
N GLY A 35 -8.70 -13.37 -8.34
CA GLY A 35 -8.73 -12.51 -7.16
C GLY A 35 -7.30 -12.32 -6.66
N LEU A 36 -6.91 -11.09 -6.34
CA LEU A 36 -5.85 -10.88 -5.35
C LEU A 36 -6.36 -11.48 -4.04
N LEU A 37 -6.19 -12.80 -3.91
CA LEU A 37 -6.26 -13.60 -2.71
C LEU A 37 -7.48 -13.28 -1.83
N GLN A 38 -8.68 -13.70 -2.25
CA GLN A 38 -9.76 -13.90 -1.29
C GLN A 38 -9.33 -15.01 -0.32
N GLY A 39 -8.70 -14.62 0.80
CA GLY A 39 -8.30 -15.53 1.88
C GLY A 39 -6.81 -15.60 2.22
N SER A 40 -5.92 -14.79 1.63
CA SER A 40 -4.58 -14.68 2.21
C SER A 40 -4.63 -13.71 3.39
N GLU A 41 -4.52 -14.25 4.59
CA GLU A 41 -3.93 -13.50 5.70
C GLU A 41 -2.59 -12.97 5.19
N TYR A 42 -2.51 -11.67 4.92
CA TYR A 42 -1.22 -11.02 4.85
C TYR A 42 -0.58 -11.30 6.21
N PRO A 43 0.56 -12.00 6.29
CA PRO A 43 1.26 -12.06 7.55
C PRO A 43 1.44 -10.62 7.98
N VAL A 44 1.10 -10.31 9.22
CA VAL A 44 1.54 -9.04 9.80
C VAL A 44 3.05 -9.11 9.74
N TRP A 45 3.65 -8.44 8.75
CA TRP A 45 5.08 -8.23 8.72
C TRP A 45 5.33 -7.23 9.83
N SER A 46 5.42 -7.73 11.06
CA SER A 46 6.10 -6.99 12.09
C SER A 46 7.51 -6.75 11.54
N PRO A 47 7.99 -5.50 11.52
CA PRO A 47 9.37 -5.22 11.14
C PRO A 47 10.30 -6.17 11.87
N PHE A 48 11.36 -6.61 11.20
CA PHE A 48 12.45 -7.35 11.85
C PHE A 48 12.84 -6.57 13.12
N GLU A 49 12.87 -7.25 14.27
CA GLU A 49 13.15 -6.64 15.59
C GLU A 49 12.08 -5.67 16.15
N ALA A 50 10.81 -5.76 15.74
CA ALA A 50 9.73 -4.94 16.34
C ALA A 50 9.61 -5.10 17.88
N HIS A 51 10.06 -6.22 18.44
CA HIS A 51 10.14 -6.45 19.88
C HIS A 51 11.18 -5.52 20.55
N ASP A 52 12.27 -5.21 19.86
CA ASP A 52 13.37 -4.38 20.36
C ASP A 52 13.01 -2.89 20.32
N ALA A 53 12.11 -2.48 19.41
CA ALA A 53 11.60 -1.13 19.35
C ALA A 53 10.83 -0.75 20.63
N ALA A 54 9.99 -1.66 21.14
CA ALA A 54 9.26 -1.42 22.39
C ALA A 54 10.19 -1.29 23.59
N ALA A 55 11.24 -2.12 23.67
CA ALA A 55 12.25 -2.03 24.72
C ALA A 55 13.01 -0.70 24.67
N THR A 56 13.41 -0.26 23.47
CA THR A 56 14.11 1.01 23.25
C THR A 56 13.28 2.22 23.67
N LEU A 57 12.01 2.27 23.25
CA LEU A 57 11.11 3.38 23.62
C LEU A 57 10.83 3.40 25.13
N THR A 58 10.68 2.23 25.76
CA THR A 58 10.48 2.15 27.22
C THR A 58 11.70 2.63 27.98
N GLN A 59 12.91 2.32 27.49
CA GLN A 59 14.15 2.81 28.10
C GLN A 59 14.28 4.33 27.96
N TYR A 60 14.03 4.86 26.76
CA TYR A 60 14.05 6.30 26.50
C TYR A 60 13.12 7.08 27.43
N LEU A 61 11.87 6.60 27.61
CA LEU A 61 10.91 7.23 28.51
C LEU A 61 11.38 7.19 29.97
N ARG A 62 12.00 6.09 30.43
CA ARG A 62 12.58 6.03 31.78
C ARG A 62 13.68 7.07 31.95
N ASP A 63 14.58 7.16 30.98
CA ASP A 63 15.71 8.09 31.02
C ASP A 63 15.21 9.55 31.06
N GLU A 64 14.19 9.90 30.27
CA GLU A 64 13.55 11.24 30.34
C GLU A 64 12.86 11.49 31.69
N THR A 65 12.17 10.49 32.27
CA THR A 65 11.51 10.66 33.57
C THR A 65 12.47 10.72 34.76
N GLN A 66 13.71 10.20 34.64
CA GLN A 66 14.73 10.28 35.68
C GLN A 66 15.59 11.55 35.61
N LEU A 67 15.50 12.31 34.51
CA LEU A 67 16.20 13.58 34.29
C LEU A 67 15.40 14.82 34.74
N ASN A 68 14.18 14.62 35.27
CA ASN A 68 13.32 15.63 35.91
C ASN A 68 13.18 15.38 37.40
#